data_AF-A0A933RB41-F1
#
_entry.id   AF-A0A933RB41-F1
#
_cell.length_a   1.000
_cell.length_b   1.000
_cell.length_c   1.000
_cell.angle_alpha   90.00
_cell.angle_beta   90.00
_cell.angle_gamma   90.00
#
_symmetry.space_group_name_H-M   'P 1'
#
loop_
_entity.id
_entity.type
_entity.pdbx_description
1 polymer ?
#
loop_
_entity_poly.entity_id
_entity_poly.type
_entity_poly.pdbx_seq_one_letter_code
_entity_poly.pdbx_strand_id
1 'polypeptide(L)'
;MTLHWQPAATGGDIAAYVIRRDGEVIGASFAGEAYEDLTVRPATSYTYTVEAVDDLGRTGPSSSVLAVVTPELSDLVPPTAPLGLRATRTTTGVRLTWSASVDDIGVQGYSVYDGASWMGTTSATSLALTPPAGSTHLFTVRAIDTAGNLSGPSNIAAA
;
A
#
# COMPACT_ATOMS: atom_id res chain seq x y z
N MET A 1 -14.95 -5.98 -0.67
CA MET A 1 -14.65 -7.10 -1.59
C MET A 1 -15.95 -7.53 -2.22
N THR A 2 -16.01 -7.73 -3.54
CA THR A 2 -17.24 -8.15 -4.22
C THR A 2 -17.10 -9.59 -4.69
N LEU A 3 -18.02 -10.43 -4.23
CA LEU A 3 -18.16 -11.80 -4.68
C LEU A 3 -19.17 -11.84 -5.82
N HIS A 4 -18.88 -12.66 -6.82
CA HIS A 4 -19.80 -13.01 -7.90
C HIS A 4 -19.88 -14.53 -8.01
N TRP A 5 -21.06 -15.05 -8.32
CA TRP A 5 -21.25 -16.47 -8.57
C TRP A 5 -22.19 -16.70 -9.76
N GLN A 6 -22.32 -17.96 -10.15
CA GLN A 6 -23.31 -18.38 -11.15
C GLN A 6 -24.58 -18.84 -10.44
N PRO A 7 -25.77 -18.64 -11.03
CA PRO A 7 -27.02 -19.12 -10.45
C PRO A 7 -26.98 -20.62 -10.20
N ALA A 8 -27.65 -21.08 -9.13
CA ALA A 8 -27.80 -22.52 -8.92
C ALA A 8 -28.68 -23.11 -10.04
N ALA A 9 -28.31 -24.30 -10.54
CA ALA A 9 -29.01 -24.97 -11.65
C ALA A 9 -30.37 -25.60 -11.26
N THR A 10 -31.04 -25.07 -10.25
CA THR A 10 -32.25 -25.66 -9.68
C THR A 10 -33.48 -25.34 -10.52
N GLY A 11 -34.38 -26.32 -10.69
CA GLY A 11 -35.66 -26.16 -11.38
C GLY A 11 -36.76 -25.44 -10.60
N GLY A 12 -36.41 -24.65 -9.58
CA GLY A 12 -37.34 -23.88 -8.75
C GLY A 12 -36.78 -22.48 -8.46
N ASP A 13 -37.67 -21.55 -8.12
CA ASP A 13 -37.34 -20.14 -7.87
C ASP A 13 -36.47 -20.00 -6.61
N ILE A 14 -35.36 -19.27 -6.74
CA ILE A 14 -34.41 -19.01 -5.67
C ILE A 14 -34.80 -17.70 -4.99
N ALA A 15 -35.11 -17.76 -3.69
CA ALA A 15 -35.45 -16.61 -2.88
C ALA A 15 -34.21 -15.77 -2.52
N ALA A 16 -33.12 -16.46 -2.20
CA ALA A 16 -31.89 -15.82 -1.72
C ALA A 16 -30.67 -16.71 -1.88
N TYR A 17 -29.50 -16.09 -1.72
CA TYR A 17 -28.23 -16.77 -1.50
C TYR A 17 -27.70 -16.40 -0.12
N VAL A 18 -27.30 -17.39 0.68
CA VAL A 18 -26.61 -17.20 1.95
C VAL A 18 -25.11 -17.22 1.69
N ILE A 19 -24.41 -16.19 2.15
CA ILE A 19 -22.96 -16.04 2.00
C ILE A 19 -22.32 -16.40 3.33
N ARG A 20 -21.37 -17.33 3.30
CA ARG A 20 -20.53 -17.69 4.44
C ARG A 20 -19.10 -17.26 4.21
N ARG A 21 -18.46 -16.76 5.26
CA ARG A 21 -17.02 -16.49 5.34
C ARG A 21 -16.44 -17.28 6.49
N ASP A 22 -15.42 -18.10 6.20
CA ASP A 22 -14.79 -18.99 7.18
C ASP A 22 -15.78 -19.90 7.91
N GLY A 23 -16.84 -20.31 7.20
CA GLY A 23 -17.93 -21.14 7.72
C GLY A 23 -19.07 -20.38 8.41
N GLU A 24 -18.87 -19.13 8.81
CA GLU A 24 -19.90 -18.30 9.46
C GLU A 24 -20.73 -17.54 8.43
N VAL A 25 -22.05 -17.42 8.68
CA VAL A 25 -22.94 -16.62 7.82
C VAL A 25 -22.64 -15.13 8.05
N ILE A 26 -22.32 -14.42 6.98
CA ILE A 26 -22.05 -12.97 7.02
C ILE A 26 -23.15 -12.14 6.36
N GLY A 27 -24.03 -12.77 5.58
CA GLY A 27 -25.16 -12.09 4.97
C GLY A 27 -25.92 -12.96 3.98
N ALA A 28 -26.90 -12.33 3.33
CA ALA A 28 -27.64 -12.93 2.23
C ALA A 28 -27.84 -11.91 1.09
N SER A 29 -27.91 -12.42 -0.14
CA SER A 29 -28.30 -11.66 -1.32
C SER A 29 -29.70 -12.08 -1.75
N PHE A 30 -30.61 -11.12 -1.89
CA PHE A 30 -32.00 -11.33 -2.32
C PHE A 30 -32.12 -10.77 -3.74
N ALA A 31 -32.19 -11.65 -4.74
CA ALA A 31 -32.31 -11.35 -6.17
C ALA A 31 -31.05 -10.94 -6.98
N GLY A 32 -29.84 -11.24 -6.50
CA GLY A 32 -28.63 -11.05 -7.34
C GLY A 32 -27.49 -12.03 -7.04
N GLU A 33 -26.70 -12.37 -8.06
CA GLU A 33 -25.54 -13.28 -7.97
C GLU A 33 -24.25 -12.57 -7.54
N ALA A 34 -24.39 -11.55 -6.69
CA ALA A 34 -23.28 -10.80 -6.14
C ALA A 34 -23.52 -10.42 -4.68
N TYR A 35 -22.44 -10.29 -3.92
CA TYR A 35 -22.46 -9.82 -2.54
C TYR A 35 -21.21 -8.99 -2.24
N GLU A 36 -21.41 -7.84 -1.61
CA GLU A 36 -20.32 -6.97 -1.17
C GLU A 36 -20.02 -7.21 0.32
N ASP A 37 -18.85 -7.79 0.59
CA ASP A 37 -18.31 -7.89 1.94
C ASP A 37 -17.43 -6.66 2.23
N LEU A 38 -18.01 -5.71 2.96
CA LEU A 38 -17.37 -4.47 3.41
C LEU A 38 -16.57 -4.63 4.71
N THR A 39 -16.58 -5.82 5.31
CA THR A 39 -16.01 -6.06 6.64
C THR A 39 -14.66 -6.77 6.60
N VAL A 40 -14.16 -7.07 5.40
CA VAL A 40 -12.86 -7.72 5.21
C VAL A 40 -11.73 -6.84 5.71
N ARG A 41 -10.72 -7.47 6.32
CA ARG A 41 -9.49 -6.80 6.71
C ARG A 41 -8.42 -6.98 5.62
N PRO A 42 -7.53 -6.00 5.40
CA PRO A 42 -6.40 -6.12 4.48
C PRO A 42 -5.49 -7.30 4.84
N ALA A 43 -4.70 -7.77 3.88
CA ALA A 43 -3.71 -8.84 4.06
C ALA A 43 -4.23 -10.15 4.70
N THR A 44 -5.55 -10.35 4.69
CA THR A 44 -6.18 -11.46 5.41
C THR A 44 -6.68 -12.49 4.40
N SER A 45 -6.39 -13.77 4.70
CA SER A 45 -6.96 -14.89 3.94
C SER A 45 -8.36 -15.19 4.45
N TYR A 46 -9.29 -15.34 3.52
CA TYR A 46 -10.67 -15.69 3.78
C TYR A 46 -11.10 -16.85 2.88
N THR A 47 -12.02 -17.67 3.36
CA THR A 47 -12.73 -18.67 2.56
C THR A 47 -14.20 -18.29 2.43
N TYR A 48 -14.75 -18.41 1.24
CA TYR A 48 -16.15 -18.12 0.98
C TYR A 48 -16.89 -19.31 0.36
N THR A 49 -18.13 -19.50 0.79
CA THR A 49 -19.10 -20.41 0.17
C THR A 49 -20.45 -19.72 0.05
N VAL A 50 -21.22 -20.11 -0.96
CA VAL A 50 -22.57 -19.61 -1.21
C VAL A 50 -23.55 -20.78 -1.21
N GLU A 51 -24.68 -20.62 -0.53
CA GLU A 51 -25.77 -21.60 -0.46
C GLU A 51 -27.06 -20.96 -0.99
N ALA A 52 -27.72 -21.59 -1.96
CA ALA A 52 -29.01 -21.12 -2.45
C ALA A 52 -30.13 -21.49 -1.47
N VAL A 53 -31.12 -20.61 -1.32
CA VAL A 53 -32.32 -20.82 -0.51
C VAL A 53 -33.54 -20.69 -1.42
N ASP A 54 -34.40 -21.71 -1.43
CA ASP A 54 -35.66 -21.68 -2.18
C ASP A 54 -36.73 -20.77 -1.53
N ASP A 55 -37.82 -20.48 -2.23
CA ASP A 55 -38.97 -19.71 -1.72
C ASP A 55 -39.69 -20.34 -0.52
N LEU A 56 -39.36 -21.60 -0.19
CA LEU A 56 -39.87 -22.32 0.97
C LEU A 56 -38.88 -22.28 2.15
N GLY A 57 -37.78 -21.55 2.02
CA GLY A 57 -36.74 -21.37 3.04
C GLY A 57 -35.77 -22.54 3.17
N ARG A 58 -35.72 -23.46 2.21
CA ARG A 58 -34.81 -24.62 2.24
C ARG A 58 -33.47 -24.26 1.62
N THR A 59 -32.41 -24.56 2.35
CA THR A 59 -31.03 -24.35 1.92
C THR A 59 -30.52 -25.54 1.11
N GLY A 60 -29.98 -25.27 -0.08
CA GLY A 60 -29.29 -26.25 -0.92
C GLY A 60 -27.86 -26.55 -0.45
N PRO A 61 -27.10 -27.35 -1.22
CA PRO A 61 -25.69 -27.61 -0.92
C PRO A 61 -24.85 -26.34 -1.05
N SER A 62 -23.76 -26.26 -0.30
CA SER A 62 -22.77 -25.18 -0.44
C SER A 62 -22.05 -25.28 -1.80
N SER A 63 -21.66 -24.13 -2.33
CA SER A 63 -20.74 -24.05 -3.47
C SER A 63 -19.38 -24.67 -3.15
N SER A 64 -18.52 -24.79 -4.17
CA SER A 64 -17.08 -24.96 -3.91
C SER A 64 -16.54 -23.79 -3.08
N VAL A 65 -15.48 -24.07 -2.32
CA VAL A 65 -14.81 -23.05 -1.51
C VAL A 65 -13.99 -22.13 -2.42
N LEU A 66 -14.22 -20.83 -2.32
CA LEU A 66 -13.35 -19.80 -2.89
C LEU A 66 -12.41 -19.29 -1.80
N ALA A 67 -11.11 -19.57 -1.93
CA ALA A 67 -10.09 -18.96 -1.09
C ALA A 67 -9.60 -17.66 -1.74
N VAL A 68 -9.58 -16.57 -0.97
CA VAL A 68 -9.11 -15.27 -1.42
C VAL A 68 -8.24 -14.63 -0.36
N VAL A 69 -7.21 -13.91 -0.81
CA VAL A 69 -6.41 -13.04 0.05
C VAL A 69 -6.71 -11.61 -0.35
N THR A 70 -7.18 -10.80 0.59
CA THR A 70 -7.38 -9.37 0.34
C THR A 70 -6.04 -8.66 0.17
N PRO A 71 -5.95 -7.64 -0.69
CA PRO A 71 -4.71 -6.87 -0.83
C PRO A 71 -4.33 -6.18 0.49
N GLU A 72 -3.04 -5.88 0.62
CA GLU A 72 -2.54 -4.91 1.60
C GLU A 72 -3.19 -3.53 1.34
N LEU A 73 -3.34 -2.70 2.37
CA LEU A 73 -3.60 -1.28 2.12
C LEU A 73 -2.31 -0.66 1.58
N SER A 74 -2.44 0.14 0.52
CA SER A 74 -1.33 1.02 0.16
C SER A 74 -1.12 2.00 1.29
N ASP A 75 0.12 2.12 1.74
CA ASP A 75 0.50 3.18 2.67
C ASP A 75 0.28 4.54 2.01
N LEU A 76 -0.29 5.47 2.77
CA LEU A 76 -0.57 6.85 2.33
C LEU A 76 0.11 7.89 3.21
N VAL A 77 0.77 7.47 4.29
CA VAL A 77 1.46 8.37 5.21
C VAL A 77 2.89 8.53 4.69
N PRO A 78 3.33 9.75 4.34
CA PRO A 78 4.71 9.94 3.92
C PRO A 78 5.66 9.93 5.13
N PRO A 79 6.93 9.54 4.92
CA PRO A 79 7.95 9.66 5.94
C PRO A 79 8.12 11.09 6.45
N THR A 80 8.69 11.23 7.65
CA THR A 80 9.16 12.53 8.14
C THR A 80 10.27 13.08 7.24
N ALA A 81 10.33 14.41 7.08
CA ALA A 81 11.44 15.05 6.38
C ALA A 81 12.78 14.74 7.08
N PRO A 82 13.86 14.44 6.34
CA PRO A 82 15.18 14.27 6.93
C PRO A 82 15.63 15.54 7.64
N LEU A 83 16.26 15.39 8.81
CA LEU A 83 16.73 16.52 9.62
C LEU A 83 18.25 16.59 9.68
N GLY A 84 18.77 17.80 9.87
CA GLY A 84 20.20 18.03 10.10
C GLY A 84 21.06 17.70 8.88
N LEU A 85 20.55 17.98 7.66
CA LEU A 85 21.34 17.85 6.45
C LEU A 85 22.58 18.75 6.54
N ARG A 86 23.74 18.15 6.29
CA ARG A 86 25.04 18.81 6.24
C ARG A 86 25.76 18.44 4.97
N ALA A 87 26.48 19.40 4.40
CA ALA A 87 27.37 19.20 3.28
C ALA A 87 28.82 19.43 3.71
N THR A 88 29.70 18.49 3.39
CA THR A 88 31.14 18.57 3.69
C THR A 88 31.93 18.36 2.41
N ARG A 89 32.68 19.38 2.00
CA ARG A 89 33.56 19.28 0.82
C ARG A 89 34.65 18.23 1.05
N THR A 90 34.95 17.45 0.02
CA THR A 90 36.03 16.48 -0.04
C THR A 90 37.03 16.90 -1.13
N THR A 91 38.13 16.15 -1.29
CA THR A 91 39.13 16.43 -2.32
C THR A 91 38.58 16.38 -3.74
N THR A 92 37.53 15.59 -3.97
CA THR A 92 36.96 15.35 -5.31
C THR A 92 35.48 15.71 -5.41
N GLY A 93 34.86 16.29 -4.38
CA GLY A 93 33.41 16.55 -4.40
C GLY A 93 32.83 16.97 -3.06
N VAL A 94 31.65 16.47 -2.74
CA VAL A 94 30.93 16.75 -1.50
C VAL A 94 30.34 15.47 -0.91
N ARG A 95 30.40 15.34 0.41
CA ARG A 95 29.68 14.32 1.17
C ARG A 95 28.52 14.99 1.90
N LEU A 96 27.32 14.48 1.64
CA LEU A 96 26.09 14.84 2.33
C LEU A 96 25.79 13.83 3.42
N THR A 97 25.34 14.29 4.58
CA THR A 97 24.90 13.45 5.72
C THR A 97 23.67 14.06 6.37
N TRP A 98 22.74 13.24 6.84
CA TRP A 98 21.52 13.66 7.53
C TRP A 98 21.10 12.64 8.60
N SER A 99 20.07 12.97 9.38
CA SER A 99 19.47 12.06 10.35
C SER A 99 18.42 11.18 9.67
N ALA A 100 18.27 9.95 10.13
CA ALA A 100 17.26 9.04 9.59
C ALA A 100 15.85 9.60 9.77
N SER A 101 15.03 9.43 8.74
CA SER A 101 13.59 9.67 8.81
C SER A 101 12.87 8.49 9.48
N VAL A 102 11.67 8.75 9.98
CA VAL A 102 10.75 7.73 10.48
C VAL A 102 9.46 7.74 9.68
N ASP A 103 8.78 6.61 9.69
CA ASP A 103 7.57 6.32 8.94
C ASP A 103 6.79 5.22 9.68
N ASP A 104 5.48 5.07 9.45
CA ASP A 104 4.66 4.08 10.14
C ASP A 104 4.84 2.66 9.61
N ILE A 105 5.23 2.48 8.34
CA ILE A 105 5.60 1.17 7.78
C ILE A 105 7.10 1.06 7.59
N GLY A 106 7.73 2.06 6.98
CA GLY A 106 9.18 2.09 6.83
C GLY A 106 9.71 2.95 5.70
N VAL A 107 10.88 3.53 5.94
CA VAL A 107 11.60 4.34 4.95
C VAL A 107 12.41 3.43 4.03
N GLN A 108 12.12 3.48 2.72
CA GLN A 108 12.87 2.77 1.69
C GLN A 108 14.21 3.44 1.35
N GLY A 109 14.25 4.79 1.39
CA GLY A 109 15.49 5.52 1.16
C GLY A 109 15.31 7.03 1.07
N TYR A 110 16.23 7.68 0.37
CA TYR A 110 16.33 9.12 0.28
C TYR A 110 16.65 9.57 -1.14
N SER A 111 15.95 10.61 -1.61
CA SER A 111 16.20 11.32 -2.87
C SER A 111 16.90 12.64 -2.60
N VAL A 112 18.03 12.86 -3.27
CA VAL A 112 18.86 14.06 -3.09
C VAL A 112 18.69 14.98 -4.28
N TYR A 113 18.56 16.28 -4.01
CA TYR A 113 18.39 17.33 -5.01
C TYR A 113 19.41 18.44 -4.81
N ASP A 114 19.83 19.05 -5.91
CA ASP A 114 20.56 20.33 -5.95
C ASP A 114 19.65 21.37 -6.61
N GLY A 115 19.14 22.30 -5.81
CA GLY A 115 17.98 23.11 -6.20
C GLY A 115 16.80 22.22 -6.59
N ALA A 116 16.38 22.28 -7.86
CA ALA A 116 15.32 21.44 -8.42
C ALA A 116 15.84 20.19 -9.15
N SER A 117 17.16 20.07 -9.34
CA SER A 117 17.75 18.98 -10.12
C SER A 117 17.97 17.75 -9.24
N TRP A 118 17.52 16.59 -9.70
CA TRP A 118 17.72 15.33 -8.97
C TRP A 118 19.15 14.82 -9.16
N MET A 119 19.82 14.52 -8.05
CA MET A 119 21.23 14.11 -8.02
C MET A 119 21.42 12.60 -7.81
N GLY A 120 20.43 11.91 -7.27
CA GLY A 120 20.54 10.49 -6.95
C GLY A 120 19.63 10.04 -5.82
N THR A 121 19.63 8.74 -5.56
CA THR A 121 19.01 8.12 -4.38
C THR A 121 20.01 7.29 -3.58
N THR A 122 19.70 7.05 -2.32
CA THR A 122 20.46 6.16 -1.42
C THR A 122 19.55 5.63 -0.32
N SER A 123 19.78 4.41 0.17
CA SER A 123 19.13 3.90 1.38
C SER A 123 19.87 4.31 2.66
N ALA A 124 21.13 4.74 2.54
CA ALA A 124 21.91 5.23 3.67
C ALA A 124 21.56 6.69 4.00
N THR A 125 21.89 7.14 5.21
CA THR A 125 21.77 8.54 5.63
C THR A 125 22.94 9.42 5.18
N SER A 126 23.60 9.02 4.09
CA SER A 126 24.68 9.78 3.47
C SER A 126 24.80 9.48 1.98
N LEU A 127 25.27 10.47 1.21
CA LEU A 127 25.59 10.33 -0.21
C LEU A 127 26.82 11.17 -0.56
N ALA A 128 27.73 10.59 -1.35
CA ALA A 128 28.85 11.32 -1.93
C ALA A 128 28.49 11.74 -3.36
N LEU A 129 28.76 13.00 -3.70
CA LEU A 129 28.46 13.60 -5.01
C LEU A 129 29.71 14.31 -5.55
N THR A 130 29.77 14.43 -6.87
CA THR A 130 30.80 15.20 -7.59
C THR A 130 30.11 16.27 -8.43
N PRO A 131 29.55 17.32 -7.81
CA PRO A 131 28.86 18.38 -8.54
C PRO A 131 29.85 19.21 -9.39
N PRO A 132 29.39 19.88 -10.46
CA PRO A 132 30.22 20.76 -11.27
C PRO A 132 30.95 21.82 -10.43
N ALA A 133 32.21 22.10 -10.74
CA ALA A 133 32.97 23.11 -10.02
C ALA A 133 32.53 24.54 -10.37
N GLY A 134 32.66 25.47 -9.42
CA GLY A 134 32.51 26.91 -9.66
C GLY A 134 31.14 27.51 -9.34
N SER A 135 30.19 26.72 -8.81
CA SER A 135 28.90 27.19 -8.33
C SER A 135 28.68 26.86 -6.85
N THR A 136 27.88 27.70 -6.18
CA THR A 136 27.30 27.33 -4.88
C THR A 136 26.18 26.32 -5.13
N HIS A 137 26.27 25.14 -4.51
CA HIS A 137 25.24 24.12 -4.60
C HIS A 137 24.33 24.17 -3.39
N LEU A 138 23.01 24.01 -3.59
CA LEU A 138 22.01 24.10 -2.54
C LEU A 138 21.27 22.76 -2.44
N PHE A 139 21.76 21.89 -1.57
CA PHE A 139 21.24 20.54 -1.45
C PHE A 139 20.02 20.46 -0.55
N THR A 140 19.05 19.64 -0.96
CA THR A 140 17.95 19.16 -0.10
C THR A 140 17.80 17.65 -0.25
N VAL A 141 17.24 17.01 0.76
CA VAL A 141 16.98 15.57 0.77
C VAL A 141 15.52 15.32 1.15
N ARG A 142 14.88 14.37 0.48
CA ARG A 142 13.55 13.85 0.82
C ARG A 142 13.66 12.36 1.11
N ALA A 143 12.93 11.87 2.10
CA ALA A 143 12.75 10.44 2.33
C ALA A 143 11.64 9.89 1.44
N ILE A 144 11.72 8.62 1.08
CA ILE A 144 10.71 7.86 0.34
C ILE A 144 10.44 6.56 1.11
N ASP A 145 9.18 6.19 1.28
CA ASP A 145 8.76 4.91 1.88
C ASP A 145 8.68 3.78 0.82
N THR A 146 8.23 2.60 1.23
CA THR A 146 8.04 1.45 0.34
C THR A 146 6.81 1.54 -0.57
N ALA A 147 5.84 2.41 -0.25
CA ALA A 147 4.67 2.67 -1.09
C ALA A 147 4.90 3.81 -2.11
N GLY A 148 6.04 4.49 -2.02
CA GLY A 148 6.44 5.58 -2.91
C GLY A 148 6.04 6.98 -2.41
N ASN A 149 5.54 7.14 -1.18
CA ASN A 149 5.24 8.47 -0.65
C ASN A 149 6.52 9.23 -0.33
N LEU A 150 6.58 10.50 -0.71
CA LEU A 150 7.73 11.37 -0.49
C LEU A 150 7.49 12.32 0.66
N SER A 151 8.47 12.44 1.54
CA SER A 151 8.48 13.43 2.60
C SER A 151 8.56 14.87 2.06
N GLY A 152 8.32 15.84 2.95
CA GLY A 152 8.83 17.20 2.76
C GLY A 152 10.36 17.25 2.65
N PRO A 153 10.95 18.31 2.07
CA PRO A 153 12.39 18.45 1.99
C PRO A 153 13.02 18.69 3.37
N SER A 154 14.27 18.28 3.53
CA SER A 154 15.13 18.66 4.64
C SER A 154 15.39 20.18 4.68
N ASN A 155 16.15 20.63 5.68
CA ASN A 155 16.84 21.92 5.58
C ASN A 155 17.76 21.96 4.35
N ILE A 156 18.09 23.17 3.89
CA ILE A 156 19.07 23.39 2.83
C ILE A 156 20.48 23.28 3.42
N ALA A 157 21.38 22.60 2.70
CA ALA A 157 22.81 22.61 2.98
C ALA A 157 23.57 23.13 1.76
N ALA A 158 24.39 24.17 1.98
CA ALA A 158 25.21 24.77 0.93
C ALA A 158 26.60 24.14 0.87
N ALA A 159 27.13 23.93 -0.33
CA ALA A 159 28.51 23.47 -0.59
C ALA A 159 29.12 24.11 -1.82
#